data_AF-A0A382QLS8-F1
#
_entry.id   AF-A0A382QLS8-F1
#
_cell.length_a   1.000
_cell.length_b   1.000
_cell.length_c   1.000
_cell.angle_alpha   90.00
_cell.angle_beta   90.00
_cell.angle_gamma   90.00
#
_symmetry.space_group_name_H-M   'P 1'
#
loop_
_entity.id
_entity.type
_entity.pdbx_description
1 polymer ?
#
loop_
_entity_poly.entity_id
_entity_poly.type
_entity_poly.pdbx_seq_one_letter_code
_entity_poly.pdbx_strand_id
1 'polypeptide(L)' 'STDGIAGLTAANGRVTIMMPHPERVFRTLCNSWHPAHWGEHSPWLRLFQNARAFAA' A
#
# COMPACT_ATOMS: atom_id res chain seq x y z
N SER A 1 7.78 18.32 4.82
CA SER A 1 8.86 18.50 3.84
C SER A 1 8.27 19.09 2.57
N THR A 2 9.00 19.95 1.86
CA THR A 2 8.61 20.50 0.54
C THR A 2 8.44 19.41 -0.52
N ASP A 3 9.11 18.28 -0.36
CA ASP A 3 9.21 17.25 -1.40
C ASP A 3 8.11 16.18 -1.31
N GLY A 4 7.22 16.27 -0.31
CA GLY A 4 6.11 15.33 -0.16
C GLY A 4 6.50 13.88 0.15
N ILE A 5 7.74 13.63 0.61
CA ILE A 5 8.20 12.29 0.97
C ILE A 5 7.33 11.73 2.12
N ALA A 6 6.62 10.64 1.83
CA ALA A 6 5.69 9.99 2.76
C ALA A 6 5.97 8.49 2.96
N GLY A 7 7.07 7.98 2.38
CA GLY A 7 7.56 6.62 2.59
C GLY A 7 9.04 6.48 2.24
N LEU A 8 9.74 5.61 2.96
CA LEU A 8 11.16 5.33 2.82
C LEU A 8 11.38 3.83 2.92
N THR A 9 12.39 3.32 2.22
CA THR A 9 12.81 1.92 2.30
C THR A 9 14.30 1.82 2.60
N ALA A 10 14.71 0.78 3.31
CA ALA A 10 16.12 0.49 3.56
C ALA A 10 16.85 0.19 2.24
N ALA A 11 18.17 0.39 2.19
CA ALA A 11 18.95 0.19 0.97
C ALA A 11 18.83 -1.22 0.37
N ASN A 12 18.57 -2.24 1.20
CA ASN A 12 18.36 -3.62 0.78
C ASN A 12 16.88 -3.99 0.56
N GLY A 13 15.95 -3.03 0.66
CA GLY A 13 14.52 -3.19 0.38
C GLY A 13 13.72 -4.02 1.39
N ARG A 14 14.34 -4.53 2.46
CA ARG A 14 13.67 -5.46 3.41
C ARG A 14 12.76 -4.76 4.43
N VAL A 15 12.93 -3.46 4.61
CA VAL A 15 12.15 -2.66 5.55
C VAL A 15 11.65 -1.41 4.83
N THR A 16 10.34 -1.22 4.81
CA THR A 16 9.69 -0.04 4.25
C THR A 16 8.78 0.57 5.31
N ILE A 17 8.92 1.87 5.55
CA ILE A 17 8.06 2.65 6.45
C ILE A 17 7.33 3.71 5.64
N MET A 18 6.09 4.00 6.01
CA MET A 18 5.29 5.02 5.33
C MET A 18 4.25 5.62 6.26
N MET A 19 3.93 6.89 6.03
CA MET A 19 2.90 7.62 6.78
C MET A 19 1.46 7.34 6.31
N PRO A 20 1.17 7.10 5.01
CA PRO A 20 -0.16 6.65 4.59
C PRO A 20 -0.48 5.27 5.18
N HIS A 21 -1.78 4.97 5.31
CA HIS A 21 -2.30 3.78 5.97
C HIS A 21 -2.89 2.79 4.94
N PRO A 22 -2.06 2.05 4.16
CA PRO A 22 -2.54 1.10 3.14
C PRO A 22 -3.46 0.02 3.72
N GLU A 23 -3.27 -0.32 4.99
CA GLU A 23 -4.07 -1.32 5.72
C GLU A 23 -5.49 -0.84 6.02
N ARG A 24 -5.77 0.47 5.98
CA ARG A 24 -7.14 1.00 6.13
C ARG A 24 -7.93 0.96 4.83
N VAL A 25 -7.24 0.87 3.69
CA VAL A 25 -7.83 1.05 2.36
C VAL A 25 -7.53 -0.10 1.41
N PHE A 26 -7.11 -1.27 1.91
CA PHE A 26 -6.84 -2.46 1.07
C PHE A 26 -8.09 -3.03 0.38
N ARG A 27 -9.28 -2.76 0.92
CA ARG A 27 -10.56 -3.06 0.24
C ARG A 27 -11.02 -1.82 -0.51
N THR A 28 -11.52 -2.01 -1.74
CA THR A 28 -12.05 -0.93 -2.58
C THR A 28 -13.09 -0.09 -1.84
N LEU A 29 -14.03 -0.74 -1.14
CA LEU A 29 -15.11 -0.12 -0.36
C LEU A 29 -14.61 0.90 0.69
N CYS A 30 -13.40 0.74 1.21
CA CYS A 30 -12.85 1.62 2.25
C CYS A 30 -12.20 2.89 1.68
N ASN A 31 -12.16 3.06 0.36
CA ASN A 31 -11.64 4.27 -0.28
C ASN A 31 -12.75 5.31 -0.38
N SER A 32 -12.50 6.56 0.03
CA SER A 32 -13.47 7.67 -0.04
C SER A 32 -13.95 7.94 -1.46
N TRP A 33 -13.09 7.69 -2.44
CA TRP A 33 -13.39 7.66 -3.86
C TRP A 33 -12.59 6.51 -4.50
N HIS A 34 -13.20 5.81 -5.44
CA HIS A 34 -12.52 4.82 -6.28
C HIS A 34 -13.20 4.72 -7.66
N PRO A 35 -12.48 4.25 -8.69
CA PRO A 35 -13.10 3.92 -9.97
C PRO A 35 -14.17 2.84 -9.86
N ALA A 36 -15.26 2.97 -10.64
CA ALA A 36 -16.39 2.03 -10.60
C ALA A 36 -16.05 0.61 -11.09
N HIS A 37 -14.97 0.45 -11.87
CA HIS A 37 -14.54 -0.84 -12.41
C HIS A 37 -13.67 -1.65 -11.46
N TRP A 38 -13.29 -1.11 -10.28
CA TRP A 38 -12.55 -1.88 -9.30
C TRP A 38 -13.43 -2.98 -8.69
N GLY A 39 -12.85 -4.16 -8.53
CA GLY A 39 -13.46 -5.26 -7.78
C GLY A 39 -13.32 -5.07 -6.27
N GLU A 40 -13.27 -6.16 -5.51
CA GLU A 40 -13.18 -6.11 -4.04
C GLU A 40 -11.88 -5.45 -3.51
N HIS A 41 -10.78 -5.63 -4.22
CA HIS A 41 -9.45 -5.26 -3.74
C HIS A 41 -8.98 -3.94 -4.34
N SER A 42 -8.47 -3.05 -3.49
CA SER A 42 -7.77 -1.86 -3.94
C SER A 42 -6.32 -2.20 -4.31
N PRO A 43 -5.60 -1.29 -4.98
CA PRO A 43 -4.18 -1.46 -5.28
C PRO A 43 -3.32 -1.70 -4.03
N TRP A 44 -3.72 -1.19 -2.86
CA TRP A 44 -2.95 -1.29 -1.62
C TRP A 44 -2.82 -2.73 -1.11
N LEU A 45 -3.74 -3.64 -1.48
CA LEU A 45 -3.62 -5.06 -1.13
C LEU A 45 -2.30 -5.66 -1.67
N ARG A 46 -1.78 -5.14 -2.79
CA ARG A 46 -0.57 -5.66 -3.42
C ARG A 46 0.66 -5.56 -2.52
N LEU A 47 0.72 -4.54 -1.64
CA LEU A 47 1.82 -4.37 -0.68
C LEU A 47 1.94 -5.60 0.25
N PHE A 48 0.81 -6.08 0.76
CA PHE A 48 0.76 -7.23 1.68
C PHE A 48 0.98 -8.56 0.93
N GLN A 49 0.46 -8.68 -0.30
CA GLN A 49 0.71 -9.85 -1.14
C GLN A 49 2.20 -10.02 -1.49
N ASN A 50 2.88 -8.92 -1.80
CA ASN A 50 4.32 -8.94 -2.07
C ASN A 50 5.11 -9.39 -0.83
N ALA A 51 4.75 -8.90 0.37
CA ALA A 51 5.37 -9.34 1.61
C ALA A 51 5.19 -10.86 1.83
N ARG A 52 3.97 -11.38 1.60
CA ARG A 52 3.70 -12.82 1.71
C ARG A 52 4.50 -13.64 0.70
N ALA A 53 4.57 -13.20 -0.56
CA ALA A 53 5.31 -13.88 -1.62
C ALA A 53 6.83 -13.87 -1.36
N PHE A 54 7.36 -12.82 -0.74
CA PHE A 54 8.77 -12.73 -0.36
C PHE A 54 9.14 -13.67 0.81
N ALA A 55 8.23 -13.84 1.76
CA ALA A 55 8.47 -14.66 2.96
C ALA A 55 8.05 -16.13 2.81
N ALA A 56 7.42 -16.50 1.69
CA ALA A 56 7.06 -17.89 1.36
C ALA A 56 8.26 -18.59 0.73
#